data_AF-A0A0E3DNS7-F1
#
_entry.id   AF-A0A0E3DNS7-F1
#
_cell.length_a   1.000
_cell.length_b   1.000
_cell.length_c   1.000
_cell.angle_alpha   90.00
_cell.angle_beta   90.00
_cell.angle_gamma   90.00
#
_symmetry.space_group_name_H-M   'P 1'
#
loop_
_entity.id
_entity.type
_entity.pdbx_description
1 polymer ?
#
loop_
_entity_poly.entity_id
_entity_poly.type
_entity_poly.pdbx_seq_one_letter_code
_entity_poly.pdbx_strand_id
1 'polypeptide(L)'
;IEYDPNRTANIALLHYEDGVKSYILAPKGLKVGDKVYSGEDVDIKVGNSLQLKNIPAGTTIHNIELKPGKGAQLARSAGVSAQLLGKDNDKYVTVKLASGEVRLILAENRATIGAVGNEQHELISIGKAGRKRWLGFRPTVRGSVMNPNDHP
;
A
#
# COMPACT_ATOMS: atom_id res chain seq x y z
N ILE A 1 3.61 16.32 -3.41
CA ILE A 1 3.05 15.36 -2.43
C ILE A 1 1.81 16.01 -1.86
N GLU A 2 0.69 15.31 -1.93
CA GLU A 2 -0.63 15.85 -1.64
C GLU A 2 -1.37 14.92 -0.67
N TYR A 3 -2.29 15.52 0.07
CA TYR A 3 -3.21 14.81 0.95
C TYR A 3 -4.39 14.24 0.14
N ASP A 4 -4.79 13.00 0.42
CA ASP A 4 -6.00 12.38 -0.14
C ASP A 4 -6.97 11.99 0.99
N PRO A 5 -8.21 12.51 1.02
CA PRO A 5 -9.19 12.17 2.05
C PRO A 5 -9.71 10.73 1.96
N ASN A 6 -9.58 10.05 0.81
CA ASN A 6 -10.17 8.72 0.60
C ASN A 6 -9.28 7.57 1.07
N ARG A 7 -8.05 7.86 1.51
CA ARG A 7 -7.08 6.86 1.91
C ARG A 7 -6.22 7.38 3.06
N THR A 8 -5.56 6.46 3.74
CA THR A 8 -4.69 6.81 4.87
C THR A 8 -3.33 7.32 4.42
N ALA A 9 -2.84 6.88 3.25
CA ALA A 9 -1.54 7.27 2.71
C ALA A 9 -1.60 8.57 1.90
N ASN A 10 -0.49 9.32 1.83
CA ASN A 10 -0.39 10.47 0.93
C ASN A 10 -0.21 10.02 -0.52
N ILE A 11 -0.50 10.92 -1.47
CA ILE A 11 -0.29 10.70 -2.90
C ILE A 11 0.78 11.63 -3.46
N ALA A 12 1.47 11.20 -4.50
CA ALA A 12 2.42 12.01 -5.23
C ALA A 12 1.96 12.16 -6.68
N LEU A 13 1.91 13.41 -7.15
CA LEU A 13 1.67 13.74 -8.54
C LEU A 13 2.97 13.59 -9.31
N LEU A 14 2.99 12.69 -10.29
CA LEU A 14 4.11 12.49 -11.22
C LEU A 14 3.83 13.26 -12.51
N HIS A 15 4.90 13.83 -13.07
CA HIS A 15 4.91 14.41 -14.41
C HIS A 15 5.83 13.55 -15.26
N TYR A 16 5.28 12.89 -16.27
CA TYR A 16 6.05 12.12 -17.24
C TYR A 16 6.65 13.06 -18.29
N GLU A 17 7.68 12.58 -19.00
CA GLU A 17 8.36 13.35 -20.05
C GLU A 17 7.45 13.62 -21.26
N ASP A 18 6.42 12.79 -21.47
CA ASP A 18 5.38 12.97 -22.49
C ASP A 18 4.30 13.99 -22.10
N GLY A 19 4.39 14.58 -20.91
CA GLY A 19 3.44 15.57 -20.39
C GLY A 19 2.22 14.96 -19.68
N VAL A 20 2.10 13.64 -19.62
CA VAL A 20 1.05 12.97 -18.85
C VAL A 20 1.30 13.17 -17.36
N LYS A 21 0.22 13.38 -16.61
CA LYS A 21 0.26 13.48 -15.15
C LYS A 21 -0.53 12.34 -14.53
N SER A 22 0.08 11.66 -13.57
CA SER A 22 -0.55 10.55 -12.87
C SER A 22 -0.26 10.61 -11.37
N TYR A 23 -1.21 10.11 -10.59
CA TYR A 23 -1.02 9.97 -9.15
C TYR A 23 -0.50 8.59 -8.79
N ILE A 24 0.46 8.55 -7.88
CA ILE A 24 0.92 7.33 -7.22
C ILE A 24 0.73 7.43 -5.71
N LEU A 25 0.72 6.29 -5.01
CA LEU A 25 0.91 6.30 -3.56
C LEU A 25 2.31 6.84 -3.27
N ALA A 26 2.41 7.78 -2.33
CA ALA A 26 3.70 8.34 -1.93
C ALA A 26 4.45 7.31 -1.06
N PRO A 27 5.57 6.77 -1.53
CA PRO A 27 6.39 5.86 -0.73
C PRO A 27 7.17 6.65 0.32
N LYS A 28 7.60 5.95 1.37
CA LYS A 28 8.39 6.54 2.46
C LYS A 28 9.68 7.15 1.91
N GLY A 29 9.92 8.42 2.23
CA GLY A 29 11.16 9.11 1.90
C GLY A 29 11.22 9.71 0.48
N LEU A 30 10.17 9.58 -0.33
CA LEU A 30 10.09 10.28 -1.61
C LEU A 30 10.00 11.79 -1.40
N LYS A 31 10.84 12.55 -2.11
CA LYS A 31 10.88 14.03 -2.07
C LYS A 31 10.48 14.61 -3.42
N VAL A 32 10.13 15.89 -3.41
CA VAL A 32 9.87 16.63 -4.65
C VAL A 32 11.16 16.73 -5.45
N GLY A 33 11.09 16.38 -6.75
CA GLY A 33 12.24 16.35 -7.66
C GLY A 33 12.88 14.98 -7.82
N ASP A 34 12.50 13.99 -7.02
CA ASP A 34 12.94 12.61 -7.22
C ASP A 34 12.36 12.03 -8.52
N LYS A 35 13.21 11.34 -9.28
CA LYS A 35 12.80 10.59 -10.48
C LYS A 35 12.41 9.17 -10.09
N VAL A 36 11.27 8.73 -10.59
CA VAL A 36 10.70 7.41 -10.36
C VAL A 36 10.45 6.74 -11.71
N TYR A 37 10.81 5.48 -11.81
CA TYR A 37 10.74 4.71 -13.05
C TYR A 37 9.87 3.46 -12.88
N SER A 38 9.28 3.04 -13.98
CA SER A 38 8.33 1.93 -14.04
C SER A 38 8.63 1.11 -15.28
N GLY A 39 9.09 -0.14 -15.11
CA GLY A 39 9.59 -0.94 -16.22
C GLY A 39 10.19 -2.27 -15.77
N GLU A 40 10.68 -3.04 -16.74
CA GLU A 40 11.33 -4.34 -16.46
C GLU A 40 12.79 -4.17 -16.03
N ASP A 41 13.53 -3.28 -16.71
CA ASP A 41 14.95 -3.00 -16.44
C ASP A 41 15.09 -1.65 -15.74
N VAL A 42 14.86 -1.65 -14.43
CA VAL A 42 14.86 -0.45 -13.61
C VAL A 42 15.65 -0.70 -12.33
N ASP A 43 16.37 0.32 -11.86
CA ASP A 43 17.10 0.22 -10.60
C ASP A 43 16.17 -0.05 -9.42
N ILE A 44 16.66 -0.80 -8.43
CA ILE A 44 15.95 -1.10 -7.19
C ILE A 44 16.07 0.12 -6.25
N LYS A 45 15.33 1.18 -6.59
CA LYS A 45 15.23 2.40 -5.81
C LYS A 45 13.80 2.59 -5.30
N VAL A 46 13.65 3.21 -4.13
CA VAL A 46 12.35 3.50 -3.52
C VAL A 46 11.46 4.27 -4.49
N GLY A 47 10.23 3.78 -4.66
CA GLY A 47 9.23 4.33 -5.58
C GLY A 47 9.22 3.68 -6.97
N ASN A 48 10.31 3.04 -7.39
CA ASN A 48 10.31 2.36 -8.69
C ASN A 48 9.39 1.14 -8.68
N SER A 49 8.75 0.85 -9.82
CA SER A 49 7.83 -0.28 -9.96
C SER A 49 8.28 -1.27 -11.03
N LEU A 50 8.43 -2.53 -10.62
CA LEU A 50 8.88 -3.64 -11.46
C LEU A 50 8.00 -4.87 -11.27
N GLN A 51 8.17 -5.86 -12.14
CA GLN A 51 7.63 -7.21 -11.95
C GLN A 51 8.36 -7.92 -10.81
N LEU A 52 7.66 -8.72 -10.01
CA LEU A 52 8.23 -9.44 -8.86
C LEU A 52 9.39 -10.36 -9.26
N LYS A 53 9.39 -10.88 -10.49
CA LYS A 53 10.49 -11.69 -11.04
C LYS A 53 11.84 -10.94 -11.09
N ASN A 54 11.82 -9.61 -11.26
CA ASN A 54 13.04 -8.79 -11.39
C ASN A 54 13.53 -8.24 -10.04
N ILE A 55 12.69 -8.32 -8.99
CA ILE A 55 13.02 -7.76 -7.67
C ILE A 55 13.81 -8.80 -6.86
N PRO A 56 14.94 -8.45 -6.21
CA PRO A 56 15.69 -9.43 -5.41
C PRO A 56 14.97 -9.82 -4.12
N ALA A 57 15.24 -11.05 -3.67
CA ALA A 57 14.75 -11.54 -2.39
C ALA A 57 15.30 -10.70 -1.22
N GLY A 58 14.49 -10.56 -0.18
CA GLY A 58 14.76 -9.74 1.00
C GLY A 58 14.28 -8.29 0.90
N THR A 59 13.93 -7.82 -0.29
CA THR A 59 13.47 -6.43 -0.50
C THR A 59 12.10 -6.15 0.13
N THR A 60 11.95 -4.90 0.57
CA THR A 60 10.68 -4.35 1.03
C THR A 60 9.90 -3.78 -0.15
N ILE A 61 8.65 -4.22 -0.30
CA ILE A 61 7.78 -3.87 -1.41
C ILE A 61 6.39 -3.46 -0.91
N HIS A 62 5.67 -2.68 -1.69
CA HIS A 62 4.28 -2.29 -1.46
C HIS A 62 3.52 -2.24 -2.79
N ASN A 63 2.21 -1.99 -2.73
CA ASN A 63 1.36 -1.85 -3.91
C ASN A 63 1.44 -3.08 -4.84
N ILE A 64 1.18 -4.27 -4.28
CA ILE A 64 1.35 -5.54 -4.99
C ILE A 64 0.05 -5.93 -5.72
N GLU A 65 0.19 -6.39 -6.96
CA GLU A 65 -0.92 -6.95 -7.75
C GLU A 65 -1.25 -8.39 -7.32
N LEU A 66 -2.53 -8.75 -7.38
CA LEU A 66 -2.96 -10.14 -7.15
C LEU A 66 -2.97 -10.96 -8.46
N LYS A 67 -3.26 -10.30 -9.58
CA LYS A 67 -3.24 -10.86 -10.94
C LYS A 67 -2.51 -9.88 -11.87
N PRO A 68 -1.80 -10.36 -12.89
CA PRO A 68 -1.05 -9.49 -13.78
C PRO A 68 -1.97 -8.44 -14.41
N GLY A 69 -1.63 -7.16 -14.30
CA GLY A 69 -2.36 -6.06 -14.94
C GLY A 69 -3.72 -5.71 -14.31
N LYS A 70 -4.13 -6.36 -13.22
CA LYS A 70 -5.36 -6.01 -12.49
C LYS A 70 -5.18 -4.78 -11.59
N GLY A 71 -3.96 -4.25 -11.51
CA GLY A 71 -3.60 -3.19 -10.59
C GLY A 71 -3.40 -3.69 -9.17
N ALA A 72 -2.81 -2.82 -8.35
CA ALA A 72 -2.39 -3.17 -7.02
C ALA A 72 -3.56 -3.27 -6.04
N GLN A 73 -3.54 -4.34 -5.24
CA GLN A 73 -4.60 -4.65 -4.28
C GLN A 73 -4.04 -4.81 -2.86
N LEU A 74 -2.81 -5.30 -2.71
CA LEU A 74 -2.18 -5.57 -1.42
C LEU A 74 -1.19 -4.47 -1.03
N ALA A 75 -1.02 -4.28 0.28
CA ALA A 75 -0.06 -3.33 0.87
C ALA A 75 -0.19 -1.89 0.33
N ARG A 76 -1.37 -1.27 0.50
CA ARG A 76 -1.69 0.09 0.01
C ARG A 76 -1.90 1.14 1.11
N SER A 77 -2.15 0.70 2.34
CA SER A 77 -2.44 1.59 3.46
C SER A 77 -1.18 2.30 3.97
N ALA A 78 -1.36 3.42 4.67
CA ALA A 78 -0.27 4.17 5.29
C ALA A 78 0.64 3.28 6.14
N GLY A 79 1.95 3.46 6.01
CA GLY A 79 2.97 2.73 6.77
C GLY A 79 3.07 1.23 6.48
N VAL A 80 2.30 0.69 5.53
CA VAL A 80 2.30 -0.74 5.23
C VAL A 80 3.42 -1.08 4.24
N SER A 81 4.05 -2.23 4.47
CA SER A 81 4.95 -2.88 3.53
C SER A 81 4.80 -4.39 3.60
N ALA A 82 5.28 -5.06 2.57
CA ALA A 82 5.45 -6.51 2.51
C ALA A 82 6.91 -6.84 2.20
N GLN A 83 7.32 -8.06 2.52
CA GLN A 83 8.69 -8.52 2.28
C GLN A 83 8.67 -9.65 1.25
N LEU A 84 9.52 -9.53 0.23
CA LEU A 84 9.75 -10.61 -0.72
C LEU A 84 10.71 -11.62 -0.08
N LEU A 85 10.23 -12.83 0.23
CA LEU A 85 11.04 -13.84 0.92
C LEU A 85 11.89 -14.66 -0.04
N GLY A 86 11.33 -15.05 -1.18
CA GLY A 86 12.02 -15.90 -2.15
C GLY A 86 11.22 -16.07 -3.43
N LYS A 87 11.88 -16.62 -4.44
CA LYS A 87 11.30 -16.95 -5.74
C LYS A 87 11.27 -18.46 -5.87
N ASP A 88 10.13 -19.01 -6.25
CA ASP A 88 9.93 -20.45 -6.40
C ASP A 88 9.66 -20.77 -7.88
N ASN A 89 10.55 -21.56 -8.48
CA ASN A 89 10.45 -22.11 -9.83
C ASN A 89 10.10 -21.06 -10.91
N ASP A 90 10.57 -19.82 -10.77
CA ASP A 90 10.34 -18.65 -11.64
C ASP A 90 8.87 -18.24 -11.89
N LYS A 91 7.90 -19.05 -11.47
CA LYS A 91 6.46 -18.81 -11.67
C LYS A 91 5.84 -18.08 -10.50
N TYR A 92 6.27 -18.40 -9.28
CA TYR A 92 5.72 -17.83 -8.06
C TYR A 92 6.79 -17.15 -7.22
N VAL A 93 6.35 -16.16 -6.46
CA VAL A 93 7.15 -15.41 -5.51
C VAL A 93 6.45 -15.50 -4.17
N THR A 94 7.22 -15.84 -3.14
CA THR A 94 6.74 -15.92 -1.77
C THR A 94 6.85 -14.55 -1.14
N VAL A 95 5.70 -13.98 -0.75
CA VAL A 95 5.63 -12.66 -0.12
C VAL A 95 5.04 -12.79 1.28
N LYS A 96 5.69 -12.16 2.26
CA LYS A 96 5.18 -11.98 3.61
C LYS A 96 4.44 -10.65 3.69
N LEU A 97 3.14 -10.71 3.96
CA LEU A 97 2.28 -9.53 4.10
C LEU A 97 2.40 -8.91 5.50
N ALA A 98 1.92 -7.67 5.65
CA ALA A 98 1.87 -6.98 6.94
C ALA A 98 0.97 -7.67 7.97
N SER A 99 0.01 -8.51 7.55
CA SER A 99 -0.77 -9.37 8.44
C SER A 99 0.05 -10.50 9.06
N GLY A 100 1.27 -10.74 8.59
CA GLY A 100 2.09 -11.90 8.94
C GLY A 100 1.84 -13.12 8.03
N GLU A 101 0.78 -13.10 7.21
CA GLU A 101 0.48 -14.14 6.23
C GLU A 101 1.61 -14.25 5.21
N VAL A 102 2.06 -15.49 4.95
CA VAL A 102 2.99 -15.81 3.87
C VAL A 102 2.19 -16.42 2.73
N ARG A 103 2.30 -15.81 1.55
CA ARG A 103 1.48 -16.18 0.39
C ARG A 103 2.31 -16.23 -0.89
N LEU A 104 1.93 -17.16 -1.77
CA LEU A 104 2.44 -17.25 -3.14
C LEU A 104 1.70 -16.29 -4.07
N ILE A 105 2.47 -15.51 -4.82
CA ILE A 105 1.99 -14.54 -5.80
C ILE A 105 2.69 -14.83 -7.14
N LEU A 106 2.03 -14.59 -8.27
CA LEU A 106 2.65 -14.80 -9.59
C LEU A 106 3.85 -13.86 -9.79
N ALA A 107 4.94 -14.38 -10.35
CA ALA A 107 6.16 -13.60 -10.53
C ALA A 107 6.02 -12.47 -11.57
N GLU A 108 5.06 -12.58 -12.48
CA GLU A 108 4.70 -11.56 -13.47
C GLU A 108 3.96 -10.36 -12.86
N ASN A 109 3.40 -10.50 -11.65
CA ASN A 109 2.69 -9.41 -10.98
C ASN A 109 3.66 -8.27 -10.68
N ARG A 110 3.14 -7.04 -10.70
CA ARG A 110 3.93 -5.85 -10.38
C ARG A 110 3.89 -5.52 -8.90
N ALA A 111 4.97 -4.92 -8.43
CA ALA A 111 5.07 -4.30 -7.13
C ALA A 111 5.88 -3.00 -7.20
N THR A 112 5.81 -2.19 -6.15
CA THR A 112 6.58 -0.95 -6.01
C THR A 112 7.59 -1.13 -4.88
N ILE A 113 8.83 -0.69 -5.08
CA ILE A 113 9.90 -0.82 -4.09
C ILE A 113 9.69 0.19 -2.95
N GLY A 114 9.89 -0.29 -1.72
CA GLY A 114 9.80 0.50 -0.49
C GLY A 114 8.51 0.24 0.29
N ALA A 115 8.29 1.07 1.32
CA ALA A 115 7.08 1.06 2.14
C ALA A 115 6.17 2.25 1.79
N VAL A 116 4.87 2.13 2.06
CA VAL A 116 3.94 3.26 1.91
C VAL A 116 4.25 4.34 2.97
N GLY A 117 4.22 5.60 2.57
CA GLY A 117 4.44 6.72 3.48
C GLY A 117 3.33 6.92 4.52
N ASN A 118 3.44 8.02 5.27
CA ASN A 118 2.50 8.41 6.34
C ASN A 118 2.39 7.42 7.52
N GLU A 119 3.51 6.83 7.96
CA GLU A 119 3.56 5.86 9.07
C GLU A 119 2.90 6.39 10.36
N GLN A 120 3.03 7.69 10.63
CA GLN A 120 2.48 8.33 11.82
C GLN A 120 0.95 8.39 11.85
N HIS A 121 0.26 7.96 10.77
CA HIS A 121 -1.19 7.92 10.73
C HIS A 121 -1.80 7.10 11.88
N GLU A 122 -1.12 6.04 12.32
CA GLU A 122 -1.57 5.20 13.44
C GLU A 122 -1.52 5.91 14.80
N LEU A 123 -0.67 6.93 14.93
CA LEU A 123 -0.48 7.67 16.18
C LEU A 123 -1.54 8.76 16.40
N ILE A 124 -2.44 8.97 15.43
CA ILE A 124 -3.44 10.04 15.47
C ILE A 124 -4.53 9.70 16.50
N SER A 125 -4.57 10.46 17.60
CA SER A 125 -5.72 10.46 18.51
C SER A 125 -6.84 11.36 17.97
N ILE A 126 -8.04 10.79 17.80
CA ILE A 126 -9.21 11.53 17.31
C ILE A 126 -9.69 12.57 18.34
N GLY A 127 -9.54 12.26 19.64
CA GLY A 127 -9.84 13.16 20.77
C GLY A 127 -11.32 13.40 21.05
N LYS A 128 -12.11 13.80 20.04
CA LYS A 128 -13.54 14.14 20.19
C LYS A 128 -14.46 13.28 19.33
N ALA A 129 -15.64 12.95 19.86
CA ALA A 129 -16.66 12.16 19.17
C ALA A 129 -17.08 12.78 17.83
N GLY A 130 -17.23 14.11 17.77
CA GLY A 130 -17.62 14.82 16.54
C GLY A 130 -16.62 14.66 15.39
N ARG A 131 -15.32 14.57 15.69
CA ARG A 131 -14.28 14.36 14.66
C ARG A 131 -14.38 12.96 14.05
N LYS A 132 -14.76 11.96 14.84
CA LYS A 132 -15.05 10.61 14.34
C LYS A 132 -16.25 10.62 13.38
N ARG A 133 -17.26 11.45 13.66
CA ARG A 133 -18.41 11.61 12.77
C ARG A 133 -18.07 12.30 11.45
N TRP A 134 -17.13 13.24 11.44
CA TRP A 134 -16.64 13.88 10.19
C TRP A 134 -15.98 12.87 9.24
N LEU A 135 -15.42 11.78 9.77
CA LEU A 135 -14.86 10.68 8.99
C LEU A 135 -15.93 9.70 8.49
N GLY A 136 -17.23 9.97 8.68
CA GLY A 136 -18.33 9.12 8.24
C GLY A 136 -18.70 7.98 9.20
N PHE A 137 -17.99 7.81 10.32
CA PHE A 137 -18.32 6.78 11.31
C PHE A 137 -19.51 7.19 12.20
N ARG A 138 -20.53 6.34 12.23
CA ARG A 138 -21.70 6.49 13.12
C ARG A 138 -21.42 5.82 14.48
N PRO A 139 -22.11 6.25 15.56
CA PRO A 139 -22.02 5.57 16.86
C PRO A 139 -22.50 4.13 16.78
N THR A 140 -21.83 3.23 17.52
CA THR A 140 -22.22 1.82 17.66
C THR A 140 -22.62 1.56 19.11
N VAL A 141 -23.77 0.92 19.32
CA VAL A 141 -24.26 0.51 20.64
C VAL A 141 -23.69 -0.87 20.98
N ARG A 142 -23.32 -1.11 22.24
CA ARG A 142 -22.83 -2.44 22.69
C ARG A 142 -23.98 -3.43 22.75
N GLY A 143 -23.76 -4.69 22.37
CA GLY A 143 -24.77 -5.74 22.47
C GLY A 143 -25.31 -5.95 23.89
N SER A 144 -24.45 -5.81 24.90
CA SER A 144 -24.80 -6.01 26.31
C SER A 144 -25.87 -5.06 26.88
N VAL A 145 -26.21 -3.97 26.18
CA VAL A 145 -27.25 -3.02 26.61
C VAL A 145 -28.53 -3.13 25.78
N MET A 146 -28.55 -4.02 24.78
CA MET A 146 -29.71 -4.27 23.92
C MET A 146 -30.66 -5.27 24.58
N ASN A 147 -31.91 -5.30 24.13
CA ASN A 147 -32.87 -6.29 24.62
C ASN A 147 -32.50 -7.70 24.14
N PRO A 148 -32.91 -8.77 24.85
CA PRO A 148 -32.61 -10.16 24.46
C PRO A 148 -33.07 -10.58 23.06
N ASN A 149 -34.05 -9.88 22.48
CA ASN A 149 -34.52 -10.10 21.11
C ASN A 149 -33.66 -9.36 20.05
N ASP A 150 -32.91 -8.32 20.44
CA ASP A 150 -32.14 -7.45 19.55
C ASP A 150 -30.67 -7.89 19.43
N HIS A 151 -30.13 -8.56 20.46
CA HIS A 151 -28.77 -9.07 20.48
C HIS A 151 -28.70 -10.39 21.27
N PRO A 152 -27.99 -11.43 20.75
CA PRO A 152 -27.74 -12.68 21.47
C PRO A 152 -27.02 -12.49 22.80
#